data_AF-A0A937X2T8-F1
#
_entry.id   AF-A0A937X2T8-F1
#
_cell.length_a   1.000
_cell.length_b   1.000
_cell.length_c   1.000
_cell.angle_alpha   90.00
_cell.angle_beta   90.00
_cell.angle_gamma   90.00
#
_symmetry.space_group_name_H-M   'P 1'
#
loop_
_entity.id
_entity.type
_entity.pdbx_description
1 polymer ?
#
loop_
_entity_poly.entity_id
_entity_poly.type
_entity_poly.pdbx_seq_one_letter_code
_entity_poly.pdbx_strand_id
1 'polypeptide(L)'
;MWIRRSGLAALLALTGCGTLMTSGPVGGGDEIGARGGDPRTFRRPEVIARSAEVLAEAAKRSDEATLTQFLSYARGSDPDPAATRAMARQAQLLVGSVRGIPARWQAALTEVSTGKAGPAPAAKVAPIAFPSDEGAHWDAITEWWYVNGHLEGGPERFGYEFTLFRVGPVLFFAHVALTD
;
A
#
# COMPACT_ATOMS: atom_id res chain seq x y z
N MET A 1 -13.65 16.07 35.79
CA MET A 1 -12.76 16.77 34.82
C MET A 1 -11.39 16.13 34.88
N TRP A 2 -11.10 15.15 34.00
CA TRP A 2 -9.75 14.65 33.65
C TRP A 2 -9.89 13.97 32.28
N ILE A 3 -9.15 14.46 31.29
CA ILE A 3 -9.17 14.02 29.89
C ILE A 3 -8.27 12.79 29.76
N ARG A 4 -8.78 11.63 29.30
CA ARG A 4 -7.95 10.49 28.86
C ARG A 4 -7.80 10.51 27.34
N ARG A 5 -6.62 10.96 26.89
CA ARG A 5 -6.10 10.80 25.52
C ARG A 5 -5.59 9.36 25.34
N SER A 6 -5.98 8.70 24.26
CA SER A 6 -5.29 7.53 23.72
C SER A 6 -5.21 7.67 22.20
N GLY A 7 -4.35 8.57 21.74
CA GLY A 7 -3.94 8.65 20.34
C GLY A 7 -2.58 7.99 20.19
N LEU A 8 -2.46 7.03 19.29
CA LEU A 8 -1.20 6.57 18.71
C LEU A 8 -1.51 6.01 17.31
N ALA A 9 -1.47 6.90 16.32
CA ALA A 9 -1.31 6.52 14.92
C ALA A 9 0.17 6.20 14.70
N ALA A 10 0.49 4.95 14.41
CA ALA A 10 1.84 4.54 14.01
C ALA A 10 1.82 4.20 12.51
N LEU A 11 2.15 5.20 11.69
CA LEU A 11 2.46 5.03 10.28
C LEU A 11 3.97 4.75 10.16
N LEU A 12 4.37 3.49 10.04
CA LEU A 12 5.77 3.12 9.76
C LEU A 12 5.94 2.91 8.26
N ALA A 13 6.42 3.95 7.60
CA ALA A 13 7.01 3.85 6.26
C ALA A 13 8.40 3.20 6.37
N LEU A 14 8.67 2.35 5.38
CA LEU A 14 9.86 1.55 5.13
C LEU A 14 11.21 2.21 5.49
N THR A 15 11.61 2.13 6.76
CA THR A 15 13.00 1.92 7.20
C THR A 15 12.98 1.60 8.70
N GLY A 16 13.35 0.38 9.07
CA GLY A 16 13.61 0.03 10.47
C GLY A 16 12.70 -1.04 11.05
N CYS A 17 13.33 -1.96 11.76
CA CYS A 17 12.73 -3.03 12.55
C CYS A 17 11.72 -2.50 13.58
N GLY A 18 10.61 -3.21 13.79
CA GLY A 18 9.66 -2.90 14.86
C GLY A 18 8.61 -4.00 15.02
N THR A 19 8.86 -4.92 15.96
CA THR A 19 7.86 -5.87 16.47
C THR A 19 6.84 -5.10 17.32
N LEU A 20 5.54 -5.35 17.15
CA LEU A 20 4.54 -5.08 18.18
C LEU A 20 3.56 -6.27 18.29
N MET A 21 3.73 -7.05 19.36
CA MET A 21 2.61 -7.69 20.07
C MET A 21 2.04 -6.61 21.02
N THR A 22 0.78 -6.59 21.44
CA THR A 22 0.04 -7.60 22.23
C THR A 22 -1.46 -7.27 22.21
N SER A 23 -2.34 -8.25 22.51
CA SER A 23 -3.36 -8.11 23.56
C SER A 23 -4.15 -9.41 23.79
N GLY A 24 -4.28 -9.82 25.04
CA GLY A 24 -5.48 -10.48 25.58
C GLY A 24 -5.95 -9.69 26.82
N PRO A 25 -6.97 -10.15 27.58
CA PRO A 25 -8.13 -10.95 27.22
C PRO A 25 -9.35 -10.06 26.87
N VAL A 26 -10.25 -10.56 26.03
CA VAL A 26 -11.54 -9.91 25.71
C VAL A 26 -12.55 -10.26 26.81
N GLY A 27 -13.14 -9.23 27.43
CA GLY A 27 -14.23 -9.38 28.39
C GLY A 27 -15.57 -9.04 27.74
N GLY A 28 -16.45 -10.04 27.67
CA GLY A 28 -17.92 -9.96 27.73
C GLY A 28 -18.63 -8.93 26.85
N GLY A 29 -18.98 -9.34 25.64
CA GLY A 29 -20.01 -8.73 24.79
C GLY A 29 -20.15 -9.56 23.53
N ASP A 30 -21.36 -10.04 23.23
CA ASP A 30 -21.64 -10.96 22.12
C ASP A 30 -21.07 -10.43 20.80
N GLU A 31 -20.07 -11.13 20.25
CA GLU A 31 -19.48 -10.84 18.96
C GLU A 31 -20.54 -10.99 17.86
N ILE A 32 -20.91 -9.87 17.24
CA ILE A 32 -21.70 -9.87 16.02
C ILE A 32 -20.79 -10.46 14.93
N GLY A 33 -20.96 -11.76 14.68
CA GLY A 33 -20.12 -12.56 13.79
C GLY A 33 -20.17 -12.10 12.32
N ALA A 34 -19.39 -11.09 11.98
CA ALA A 34 -18.86 -10.96 10.64
C ALA A 34 -17.93 -12.15 10.41
N ARG A 35 -18.29 -13.08 9.51
CA ARG A 35 -17.35 -14.07 8.98
C ARG A 35 -16.29 -13.41 8.07
N GLY A 36 -15.64 -12.35 8.55
CA GLY A 36 -14.40 -11.86 8.00
C GLY A 36 -13.31 -12.85 8.41
N GLY A 37 -12.53 -13.35 7.46
CA GLY A 37 -11.33 -14.11 7.84
C GLY A 37 -10.43 -13.24 8.72
N ASP A 38 -9.63 -13.88 9.58
CA ASP A 38 -8.68 -13.18 10.46
C ASP A 38 -7.94 -12.09 9.67
N PRO A 39 -7.90 -10.84 10.19
CA PRO A 39 -7.12 -9.78 9.57
C PRO A 39 -5.69 -10.28 9.30
N ARG A 40 -5.35 -10.44 8.01
CA ARG A 40 -4.03 -10.94 7.64
C ARG A 40 -3.05 -9.78 7.57
N THR A 41 -2.20 -9.68 8.58
CA THR A 41 -1.02 -8.83 8.52
C THR A 41 0.05 -9.50 7.66
N PHE A 42 0.39 -8.88 6.53
CA PHE A 42 1.49 -9.37 5.69
C PHE A 42 2.84 -9.04 6.31
N ARG A 43 3.69 -10.06 6.48
CA ARG A 43 5.11 -9.93 6.79
C ARG A 43 5.88 -9.59 5.52
N ARG A 44 7.07 -9.00 5.70
CA ARG A 44 7.96 -8.62 4.58
C ARG A 44 8.18 -9.75 3.54
N PRO A 45 8.45 -11.02 3.91
CA PRO A 45 8.63 -12.08 2.93
C PRO A 45 7.39 -12.33 2.07
N GLU A 46 6.19 -12.20 2.65
CA GLU A 46 4.92 -12.41 1.96
C GLU A 46 4.64 -11.29 0.97
N VAL A 47 4.97 -10.04 1.33
CA VAL A 47 4.91 -8.89 0.41
C VAL A 47 5.86 -9.09 -0.77
N ILE A 48 7.07 -9.59 -0.52
CA ILE A 48 8.07 -9.89 -1.57
C ILE A 48 7.56 -10.99 -2.50
N ALA A 49 7.04 -12.09 -1.94
CA ALA A 49 6.48 -13.18 -2.74
C ALA A 49 5.30 -12.68 -3.60
N ARG A 50 4.39 -11.91 -3.02
CA ARG A 50 3.26 -11.33 -3.74
C ARG A 50 3.70 -10.37 -4.86
N SER A 51 4.75 -9.58 -4.61
CA SER A 51 5.34 -8.70 -5.63
C SER A 51 5.86 -9.51 -6.82
N ALA A 52 6.55 -10.63 -6.56
CA ALA A 52 7.07 -11.50 -7.61
C ALA A 52 5.95 -12.15 -8.44
N GLU A 53 4.86 -12.58 -7.81
CA GLU A 53 3.67 -13.11 -8.50
C GLU A 53 3.04 -12.08 -9.43
N VAL A 54 2.79 -10.86 -8.92
CA VAL A 54 2.20 -9.76 -9.70
C VAL A 54 3.08 -9.44 -10.91
N LEU A 55 4.41 -9.37 -10.72
CA LEU A 55 5.37 -9.16 -11.81
C LEU A 55 5.36 -10.29 -12.84
N ALA A 56 5.30 -11.55 -12.40
CA ALA A 56 5.25 -12.70 -13.29
C ALA A 56 3.99 -12.71 -14.15
N GLU A 57 2.83 -12.41 -13.56
CA GLU A 57 1.58 -12.31 -14.31
C GLU A 57 1.57 -11.11 -15.26
N ALA A 58 2.10 -9.96 -14.83
CA ALA A 58 2.26 -8.79 -15.70
C ALA A 58 3.16 -9.10 -16.90
N ALA A 59 4.28 -9.78 -16.68
CA ALA A 59 5.20 -10.19 -17.74
C ALA A 59 4.54 -11.14 -18.75
N LYS A 60 3.82 -12.17 -18.26
CA LYS A 60 3.07 -13.11 -19.12
C LYS A 60 2.03 -12.40 -19.99
N ARG A 61 1.35 -11.40 -19.44
CA ARG A 61 0.31 -10.64 -20.15
C ARG A 61 0.86 -9.48 -20.98
N SER A 62 2.17 -9.21 -20.95
CA SER A 62 2.76 -7.98 -21.51
C SER A 62 2.05 -6.72 -21.00
N ASP A 63 1.71 -6.71 -19.70
CA ASP A 63 1.01 -5.61 -19.04
C ASP A 63 2.02 -4.50 -18.67
N GLU A 64 2.27 -3.63 -19.64
CA GLU A 64 3.21 -2.53 -19.53
C GLU A 64 2.80 -1.50 -18.46
N ALA A 65 1.50 -1.36 -18.17
CA ALA A 65 1.02 -0.43 -17.15
C ALA A 65 1.45 -0.89 -15.75
N THR A 66 1.22 -2.16 -15.42
CA THR A 66 1.66 -2.75 -14.15
C THR A 66 3.18 -2.70 -13.98
N LEU A 67 3.93 -3.00 -15.04
CA LEU A 67 5.39 -2.91 -15.03
C LEU A 67 5.86 -1.46 -14.79
N THR A 68 5.19 -0.48 -15.41
CA THR A 68 5.47 0.96 -15.22
C THR A 68 5.23 1.42 -13.80
N GLN A 69 4.13 0.99 -13.18
CA GLN A 69 3.87 1.28 -11.77
C GLN A 69 4.96 0.66 -10.87
N PHE A 70 5.43 -0.54 -11.18
CA PHE A 70 6.49 -1.18 -10.41
C PHE A 70 7.83 -0.43 -10.51
N LEU A 71 8.21 0.06 -11.70
CA LEU A 71 9.37 0.95 -11.85
C LEU A 71 9.21 2.26 -11.06
N SER A 72 8.02 2.85 -11.10
CA SER A 72 7.73 4.10 -10.40
C SER A 72 7.85 3.88 -8.89
N TYR A 73 7.33 2.76 -8.38
CA TYR A 73 7.54 2.33 -7.00
C TYR A 73 9.02 2.10 -6.68
N ALA A 74 9.79 1.43 -7.55
CA ALA A 74 11.20 1.16 -7.34
C ALA A 74 12.08 2.42 -7.31
N ARG A 75 11.70 3.46 -8.05
CA ARG A 75 12.36 4.78 -8.03
C ARG A 75 12.13 5.52 -6.71
N GLY A 76 11.05 5.20 -6.00
CA GLY A 76 10.64 5.90 -4.80
C GLY A 76 10.28 7.38 -5.05
N SER A 77 9.58 7.95 -4.08
CA SER A 77 9.39 9.40 -3.96
C SER A 77 10.27 10.00 -2.85
N ASP A 78 11.08 9.16 -2.19
CA ASP A 78 11.93 9.57 -1.08
C ASP A 78 13.15 10.33 -1.61
N PRO A 79 13.42 11.56 -1.14
CA PRO A 79 14.62 12.30 -1.53
C PRO A 79 15.91 11.65 -1.04
N ASP A 80 15.88 10.71 -0.07
CA ASP A 80 17.06 9.98 0.38
C ASP A 80 17.58 9.00 -0.71
N PRO A 81 18.80 9.24 -1.25
CA PRO A 81 19.39 8.35 -2.23
C PRO A 81 19.69 6.94 -1.69
N ALA A 82 19.88 6.76 -0.37
CA ALA A 82 20.15 5.46 0.22
C ALA A 82 18.88 4.59 0.27
N ALA A 83 17.77 5.13 0.76
CA ALA A 83 16.46 4.48 0.72
C ALA A 83 16.05 4.09 -0.71
N THR A 84 16.21 5.03 -1.65
CA THR A 84 15.94 4.79 -3.08
C THR A 84 16.77 3.64 -3.65
N ARG A 85 18.09 3.60 -3.39
CA ARG A 85 18.96 2.50 -3.87
C ARG A 85 18.59 1.14 -3.26
N ALA A 86 18.19 1.10 -1.99
CA ALA A 86 17.80 -0.14 -1.34
C ALA A 86 16.51 -0.72 -1.97
N MET A 87 15.52 0.13 -2.19
CA MET A 87 14.25 -0.25 -2.84
C MET A 87 14.49 -0.70 -4.29
N ALA A 88 15.31 0.04 -5.03
CA ALA A 88 15.66 -0.28 -6.40
C ALA A 88 16.43 -1.60 -6.55
N ARG A 89 17.36 -1.91 -5.62
CA ARG A 89 18.06 -3.21 -5.59
C ARG A 89 17.09 -4.36 -5.34
N GLN A 90 16.15 -4.20 -4.40
CA GLN A 90 15.14 -5.21 -4.14
C GLN A 90 14.25 -5.44 -5.38
N ALA A 91 13.84 -4.36 -6.05
CA ALA A 91 13.06 -4.42 -7.29
C ALA A 91 13.83 -5.12 -8.43
N GLN A 92 15.13 -4.82 -8.60
CA GLN A 92 15.98 -5.47 -9.59
C GLN A 92 16.10 -6.98 -9.34
N LEU A 93 16.28 -7.40 -8.08
CA LEU A 93 16.33 -8.82 -7.72
C LEU A 93 15.00 -9.53 -8.02
N LEU A 94 13.88 -8.91 -7.66
CA LEU A 94 12.55 -9.46 -7.94
C LEU A 94 12.34 -9.67 -9.43
N VAL A 95 12.55 -8.62 -10.23
CA VAL A 95 12.36 -8.69 -11.68
C VAL A 95 13.36 -9.61 -12.36
N GLY A 96 14.64 -9.61 -11.93
CA GLY A 96 15.66 -10.53 -12.46
C GLY A 96 15.36 -12.01 -12.22
N SER A 97 14.52 -12.33 -11.23
CA SER A 97 14.06 -13.70 -10.96
C SER A 97 12.81 -14.12 -11.72
N VAL A 98 12.11 -13.19 -12.38
CA VAL A 98 10.88 -13.45 -13.14
C VAL A 98 11.20 -13.72 -14.61
N ARG A 99 10.69 -14.84 -15.15
CA ARG A 99 10.85 -15.18 -16.58
C ARG A 99 9.97 -14.29 -17.46
N GLY A 100 10.45 -13.97 -18.67
CA GLY A 100 9.68 -13.24 -19.67
C GLY A 100 9.64 -11.72 -19.48
N ILE A 101 10.41 -11.18 -18.53
CA ILE A 101 10.55 -9.73 -18.37
C ILE A 101 11.25 -9.15 -19.62
N PRO A 102 10.66 -8.16 -20.30
CA PRO A 102 11.31 -7.55 -21.46
C PRO A 102 12.62 -6.86 -21.08
N ALA A 103 13.64 -6.95 -21.94
CA ALA A 103 15.00 -6.47 -21.67
C ALA A 103 15.06 -4.98 -21.26
N ARG A 104 14.18 -4.14 -21.83
CA ARG A 104 14.07 -2.72 -21.47
C ARG A 104 13.73 -2.48 -20.00
N TRP A 105 12.94 -3.37 -19.39
CA TRP A 105 12.57 -3.29 -17.97
C TRP A 105 13.74 -3.68 -17.06
N GLN A 106 14.53 -4.67 -17.47
CA GLN A 106 15.76 -5.04 -16.77
C GLN A 106 16.80 -3.91 -16.80
N ALA A 107 16.95 -3.27 -17.97
CA ALA A 107 17.82 -2.11 -18.14
C ALA A 107 17.38 -0.94 -17.26
N ALA A 108 16.10 -0.57 -17.31
CA ALA A 108 15.54 0.52 -16.50
C ALA A 108 15.74 0.29 -14.99
N LEU A 109 15.49 -0.93 -14.48
CA LEU A 109 15.75 -1.25 -13.07
C LEU A 109 17.22 -1.18 -12.69
N THR A 110 18.12 -1.55 -13.61
CA THR A 110 19.56 -1.43 -13.41
C THR A 110 19.98 0.03 -13.30
N GLU A 111 19.39 0.92 -14.08
CA GLU A 111 19.63 2.36 -13.97
C GLU A 111 19.12 2.92 -12.63
N VAL A 112 17.95 2.48 -12.16
CA VAL A 112 17.44 2.90 -10.85
C VAL A 112 18.33 2.35 -9.72
N SER A 113 18.72 1.08 -9.77
CA SER A 113 19.53 0.45 -8.72
C SER A 113 20.96 0.98 -8.62
N THR A 114 21.50 1.48 -9.74
CA THR A 114 22.80 2.15 -9.81
C THR A 114 22.70 3.66 -9.57
N GLY A 115 21.49 4.22 -9.38
CA GLY A 115 21.26 5.64 -9.14
C GLY A 115 21.38 6.53 -10.38
N LYS A 116 21.47 5.95 -11.59
CA LYS A 116 21.54 6.68 -12.86
C LYS A 116 20.19 7.30 -13.25
N ALA A 117 19.07 6.68 -12.86
CA ALA A 117 17.73 7.10 -13.30
C ALA A 117 17.17 8.34 -12.56
N GLY A 118 17.80 8.79 -11.47
CA GLY A 118 17.25 9.81 -10.57
C GLY A 118 15.96 9.38 -9.84
N PRO A 119 15.47 10.17 -8.87
CA PRO A 119 14.17 9.92 -8.23
C PRO A 119 13.02 10.08 -9.24
N ALA A 120 11.87 9.48 -8.94
CA ALA A 120 10.68 9.75 -9.75
C ALA A 120 10.38 11.25 -9.75
N PRO A 121 10.06 11.86 -10.92
CA PRO A 121 9.69 13.26 -10.95
C PRO A 121 8.47 13.49 -10.04
N ALA A 122 8.45 14.61 -9.32
CA ALA A 122 7.29 14.99 -8.54
C ALA A 122 6.06 15.00 -9.44
N ALA A 123 4.96 14.43 -8.94
CA ALA A 123 3.69 14.45 -9.66
C ALA A 123 3.32 15.90 -9.99
N LYS A 124 3.10 16.20 -11.27
CA LYS A 124 2.54 17.50 -11.66
C LYS A 124 1.09 17.51 -11.19
N VAL A 125 0.75 18.41 -10.28
CA VAL A 125 -0.63 18.59 -9.83
C VAL A 125 -1.41 19.21 -10.99
N ALA A 126 -2.15 18.38 -11.73
CA ALA A 126 -3.13 18.85 -12.69
C ALA A 126 -4.35 19.41 -11.94
N PRO A 127 -5.11 20.36 -12.54
CA PRO A 127 -6.42 20.72 -12.01
C PRO A 127 -7.33 19.49 -11.92
N ILE A 128 -8.06 19.38 -10.82
CA ILE A 128 -9.03 18.30 -10.62
C ILE A 128 -10.18 18.44 -11.63
N ALA A 129 -10.53 17.35 -12.29
CA ALA A 129 -11.58 17.25 -13.29
C ALA A 129 -12.60 16.17 -12.92
N PHE A 130 -13.85 16.58 -12.75
CA PHE A 130 -14.97 15.67 -12.50
C PHE A 130 -15.70 15.34 -13.81
N PRO A 131 -16.14 14.08 -14.03
CA PRO A 131 -16.11 12.94 -13.10
C PRO A 131 -14.88 12.03 -13.22
N SER A 132 -13.88 12.38 -14.06
CA SER A 132 -12.73 11.50 -14.30
C SER A 132 -11.94 11.18 -13.04
N ASP A 133 -11.83 12.15 -12.13
CA ASP A 133 -11.03 12.04 -10.90
C ASP A 133 -11.82 11.46 -9.71
N GLU A 134 -13.08 11.03 -9.92
CA GLU A 134 -13.84 10.26 -8.92
C GLU A 134 -13.45 8.77 -8.92
N GLY A 135 -12.86 8.30 -10.02
CA GLY A 135 -12.44 6.92 -10.21
C GLY A 135 -11.09 6.59 -9.60
N ALA A 136 -10.66 5.34 -9.82
CA ALA A 136 -9.32 4.90 -9.41
C ALA A 136 -8.22 5.47 -10.32
N HIS A 137 -7.23 6.08 -9.70
CA HIS A 137 -6.03 6.64 -10.32
C HIS A 137 -4.96 5.57 -10.44
N TRP A 138 -5.09 4.65 -11.40
CA TRP A 138 -4.20 3.49 -11.53
C TRP A 138 -2.73 3.88 -11.75
N ASP A 139 -2.43 5.03 -12.32
CA ASP A 139 -1.08 5.56 -12.49
C ASP A 139 -0.42 6.02 -11.17
N ALA A 140 -1.20 6.26 -10.11
CA ALA A 140 -0.66 6.61 -8.81
C ALA A 140 -0.03 5.41 -8.07
N ILE A 141 1.14 5.62 -7.46
CA ILE A 141 1.76 4.60 -6.58
C ILE A 141 0.89 4.38 -5.33
N THR A 142 0.17 5.40 -4.89
CA THR A 142 -0.55 5.40 -3.62
C THR A 142 -1.93 5.98 -3.84
N GLU A 143 -2.98 5.27 -3.39
CA GLU A 143 -4.35 5.73 -3.51
C GLU A 143 -5.20 5.30 -2.30
N TRP A 144 -6.07 6.19 -1.83
CA TRP A 144 -6.87 5.99 -0.63
C TRP A 144 -8.32 6.40 -0.86
N TRP A 145 -9.26 5.61 -0.36
CA TRP A 145 -10.63 6.04 -0.13
C TRP A 145 -10.92 5.93 1.35
N TYR A 146 -11.32 7.05 1.96
CA TYR A 146 -11.66 7.11 3.37
C TYR A 146 -13.07 7.66 3.51
N VAL A 147 -13.97 6.83 4.04
CA VAL A 147 -15.36 7.19 4.30
C VAL A 147 -15.60 7.03 5.78
N ASN A 148 -16.13 8.06 6.41
CA ASN A 148 -16.50 8.04 7.81
C ASN A 148 -17.82 8.76 8.04
N GLY A 149 -18.50 8.45 9.12
CA GLY A 149 -19.73 9.13 9.46
C GLY A 149 -20.40 8.61 10.71
N HIS A 150 -21.66 9.02 10.87
CA HIS A 150 -22.51 8.61 11.98
C HIS A 150 -23.81 8.02 11.44
N LEU A 151 -24.32 7.00 12.12
CA LEU A 151 -25.60 6.35 11.86
C LEU A 151 -26.53 6.58 13.05
N GLU A 152 -27.82 6.73 12.78
CA GLU A 152 -28.87 6.80 13.79
C GLU A 152 -29.64 5.47 13.81
N GLY A 153 -29.62 4.79 14.96
CA GLY A 153 -30.28 3.50 15.19
C GLY A 153 -31.49 3.63 16.12
N GLY A 154 -32.27 4.69 16.01
CA GLY A 154 -33.30 5.04 17.00
C GLY A 154 -32.69 5.79 18.19
N PRO A 155 -32.74 5.26 19.44
CA PRO A 155 -32.09 5.90 20.58
C PRO A 155 -30.55 5.78 20.55
N GLU A 156 -30.02 4.84 19.77
CA GLU A 156 -28.59 4.56 19.67
C GLU A 156 -27.94 5.39 18.55
N ARG A 157 -26.66 5.72 18.73
CA ARG A 157 -25.83 6.40 17.74
C ARG A 157 -24.58 5.58 17.51
N PHE A 158 -24.22 5.42 16.25
CA PHE A 158 -22.99 4.71 15.88
C PHE A 158 -22.07 5.62 15.09
N GLY A 159 -20.78 5.55 15.35
CA GLY A 159 -19.74 6.03 14.44
C GLY A 159 -19.31 4.91 13.50
N TYR A 160 -18.99 5.22 12.25
CA TYR A 160 -18.37 4.26 11.34
C TYR A 160 -17.18 4.86 10.61
N GLU A 161 -16.24 3.99 10.25
CA GLU A 161 -15.22 4.26 9.24
C GLU A 161 -15.01 3.08 8.30
N PHE A 162 -14.65 3.39 7.07
CA PHE A 162 -14.30 2.47 6.01
C PHE A 162 -13.13 3.04 5.21
N THR A 163 -12.04 2.28 5.16
CA THR A 163 -10.82 2.67 4.46
C THR A 163 -10.46 1.64 3.42
N LEU A 164 -10.18 2.09 2.19
CA LEU A 164 -9.49 1.32 1.16
C LEU A 164 -8.15 1.98 0.89
N PHE A 165 -7.09 1.18 0.81
CA PHE A 165 -5.76 1.66 0.52
C PHE A 165 -5.05 0.80 -0.52
N ARG A 166 -4.39 1.44 -1.49
CA ARG A 166 -3.52 0.79 -2.49
C ARG A 166 -2.10 1.34 -2.40
N VAL A 167 -1.12 0.43 -2.41
CA VAL A 167 0.31 0.74 -2.64
C VAL A 167 0.82 -0.08 -3.82
N GLY A 168 1.13 0.60 -4.91
CA GLY A 168 1.53 0.04 -6.20
C GLY A 168 0.50 -0.95 -6.76
N PRO A 169 0.90 -1.84 -7.67
CA PRO A 169 0.06 -2.95 -8.10
C PRO A 169 0.06 -4.13 -7.12
N VAL A 170 0.73 -3.99 -5.97
CA VAL A 170 1.09 -5.15 -5.11
C VAL A 170 0.15 -5.28 -3.91
N LEU A 171 -0.17 -4.18 -3.24
CA LEU A 171 -0.84 -4.21 -1.94
C LEU A 171 -2.16 -3.45 -1.98
N PHE A 172 -3.21 -4.13 -1.54
CA PHE A 172 -4.52 -3.57 -1.27
C PHE A 172 -4.86 -3.89 0.18
N PHE A 173 -5.26 -2.88 0.94
CA PHE A 173 -5.71 -3.01 2.31
C PHE A 173 -7.12 -2.46 2.42
N ALA A 174 -7.92 -3.08 3.26
CA ALA A 174 -9.22 -2.59 3.64
C ALA A 174 -9.37 -2.67 5.16
N HIS A 175 -10.00 -1.67 5.73
CA HIS A 175 -10.38 -1.66 7.14
C HIS A 175 -11.78 -1.10 7.28
N VAL A 176 -12.51 -1.63 8.25
CA VAL A 176 -13.83 -1.13 8.66
C VAL A 176 -13.90 -1.18 10.18
N ALA A 177 -14.49 -0.15 10.77
CA ALA A 177 -14.81 -0.12 12.19
C ALA A 177 -16.20 0.48 12.40
N LEU A 178 -16.86 0.00 13.44
CA LEU A 178 -18.11 0.52 13.99
C LEU A 178 -17.86 0.82 15.47
N THR A 179 -18.36 1.96 15.95
CA THR A 179 -18.26 2.37 17.36
C THR A 179 -19.66 2.69 17.86
N ASP A 180 -20.01 2.14 19.02
CA ASP A 180 -21.26 2.38 19.75
C ASP A 180 -21.12 3.39 20.90
#